data_AF-A0A6L5B8A8-F1
#
_entry.id   AF-A0A6L5B8A8-F1
#
_cell.length_a   1.000
_cell.length_b   1.000
_cell.length_c   1.000
_cell.angle_alpha   90.00
_cell.angle_beta   90.00
_cell.angle_gamma   90.00
#
_symmetry.space_group_name_H-M   'P 1'
#
loop_
_entity.id
_entity.type
_entity.pdbx_description
1 polymer ?
#
loop_
_entity_poly.entity_id
_entity_poly.type
_entity_poly.pdbx_seq_one_letter_code
_entity_poly.pdbx_strand_id
1 'polypeptide(L)'
;MKSTIISRSITTIGNYDSSLKDNPAPLPDVVSRIKFKRLDKTARNIMQILDQEAVEEVKAQREIPEIKPGYIIQLKVETPENKRRISTFKGIVIARRNAGLNTTIRLRRLITGIGVKSLFPL
;
A
#
# COMPACT_ATOMS: atom_id res chain seq x y z
N MET A 1 -5.46 29.57 19.66
CA MET A 1 -4.08 29.95 20.03
C MET A 1 -3.16 29.58 18.88
N LYS A 2 -2.74 30.56 18.06
CA LYS A 2 -1.89 30.35 16.88
C LYS A 2 -0.44 30.67 17.28
N SER A 3 0.42 29.66 17.31
CA SER A 3 1.86 29.82 17.54
C SER A 3 2.53 30.09 16.20
N THR A 4 2.98 31.33 16.02
CA THR A 4 3.76 31.80 14.87
C THR A 4 5.23 31.49 15.16
N ILE A 5 5.82 30.55 14.41
CA ILE A 5 7.26 30.31 14.46
C ILE A 5 7.91 31.13 13.36
N ILE A 6 8.50 32.25 13.77
CA ILE A 6 9.35 33.11 12.95
C ILE A 6 10.72 32.44 12.86
N SER A 7 11.05 31.83 11.71
CA SER A 7 12.44 31.50 11.36
C SER A 7 12.95 32.55 10.40
N ARG A 8 13.74 33.50 10.90
CA ARG A 8 14.49 34.46 10.08
C ARG A 8 15.68 33.73 9.46
N SER A 9 15.80 33.75 8.14
CA SER A 9 17.08 33.53 7.45
C SER A 9 17.22 34.59 6.36
N ILE A 10 18.08 35.57 6.61
CA ILE A 10 18.56 36.52 5.60
C ILE A 10 19.82 35.92 4.99
N THR A 11 19.94 35.90 3.67
CA THR A 11 21.23 35.78 2.98
C THR A 11 21.14 36.56 1.68
N THR A 12 21.95 37.61 1.56
CA THR A 12 22.06 38.48 0.38
C THR A 12 22.73 37.69 -0.75
N ILE A 13 22.04 37.56 -1.88
CA ILE A 13 22.65 37.06 -3.12
C ILE A 13 23.50 38.22 -3.65
N GLY A 14 24.79 38.19 -3.37
CA GLY A 14 25.77 39.04 -4.02
C GLY A 14 25.87 38.65 -5.49
N ASN A 15 25.43 39.54 -6.36
CA ASN A 15 25.64 39.48 -7.79
C ASN A 15 27.14 39.66 -8.06
N TYR A 16 27.84 38.60 -8.51
CA TYR A 16 29.18 38.71 -9.07
C TYR A 16 29.12 38.21 -10.51
N ASP A 17 29.00 39.16 -11.42
CA ASP A 17 29.35 38.99 -12.82
C ASP A 17 30.79 39.47 -12.98
N SER A 18 31.72 38.57 -13.26
CA SER A 18 33.01 38.90 -13.85
C SER A 18 33.72 37.63 -14.31
N SER A 19 33.76 37.47 -15.62
CA SER A 19 34.63 36.60 -16.39
C SER A 19 36.08 36.59 -15.89
N LEU A 20 36.59 35.43 -15.47
CA LEU A 20 37.99 35.02 -15.67
C LEU A 20 38.04 33.50 -15.84
N LYS A 21 38.65 33.07 -16.95
CA LYS A 21 38.99 31.68 -17.23
C LYS A 21 40.14 31.30 -16.32
N ASP A 22 39.95 30.24 -15.53
CA ASP A 22 41.00 29.32 -15.08
C ASP A 22 40.28 28.04 -14.64
N ASN A 23 40.58 26.91 -15.29
CA ASN A 23 40.04 25.59 -14.94
C ASN A 23 40.71 25.10 -13.65
N PRO A 24 39.98 24.85 -12.55
CA PRO A 24 40.47 23.98 -11.48
C PRO A 24 39.86 22.58 -11.64
N ALA A 25 40.61 21.57 -11.22
CA ALA A 25 40.24 20.16 -11.23
C ALA A 25 38.80 19.88 -10.73
N PRO A 26 38.14 18.79 -11.16
CA PRO A 26 36.80 18.43 -10.67
C PRO A 26 36.82 18.31 -9.15
N LEU A 27 36.22 19.30 -8.48
CA LEU A 27 36.04 19.28 -7.03
C LEU A 27 35.15 18.07 -6.67
N PRO A 28 35.49 17.31 -5.61
CA PRO A 28 34.82 16.06 -5.32
C PRO A 28 33.36 16.34 -4.97
N ASP A 29 32.47 15.63 -5.66
CA ASP A 29 31.08 15.33 -5.30
C ASP A 29 30.41 16.36 -4.39
N VAL A 30 29.63 17.28 -4.96
CA VAL A 30 28.56 17.94 -4.23
C VAL A 30 27.56 16.85 -3.85
N VAL A 31 27.81 16.18 -2.73
CA VAL A 31 26.94 15.14 -2.19
C VAL A 31 25.59 15.79 -1.99
N SER A 32 24.63 15.40 -2.85
CA SER A 32 23.29 15.96 -2.81
C SER A 32 22.77 15.88 -1.38
N ARG A 33 22.40 17.04 -0.80
CA ARG A 33 21.96 17.12 0.59
C ARG A 33 20.78 16.17 0.79
N ILE A 34 20.99 15.09 1.52
CA ILE A 34 19.95 14.10 1.80
C ILE A 34 18.81 14.81 2.52
N LYS A 35 17.69 15.01 1.82
CA LYS A 35 16.49 15.61 2.40
C LYS A 35 15.78 14.52 3.21
N PHE A 36 16.06 14.47 4.51
CA PHE A 36 15.31 13.61 5.41
C PHE A 36 13.82 13.97 5.37
N LYS A 37 12.99 13.01 4.99
CA LYS A 37 11.54 13.13 5.17
C LYS A 37 11.22 13.09 6.66
N ARG A 38 10.08 13.68 7.05
CA ARG A 38 9.53 13.53 8.41
C ARG A 38 9.33 12.04 8.72
N LEU A 39 9.57 11.65 9.97
CA LEU A 39 9.43 10.26 10.43
C LEU A 39 8.07 9.66 10.04
N ASP A 40 6.97 10.41 10.16
CA ASP A 40 5.63 9.95 9.76
C ASP A 40 5.54 9.54 8.29
N LYS A 41 6.21 10.28 7.40
CA LYS A 41 6.22 9.99 5.96
C LYS A 41 7.08 8.76 5.68
N THR A 42 8.21 8.64 6.35
CA THR A 42 9.09 7.48 6.22
C THR A 42 8.41 6.22 6.74
N ALA A 43 7.75 6.27 7.89
CA ALA A 43 7.00 5.15 8.47
C ALA A 43 5.85 4.70 7.55
N ARG A 44 5.05 5.63 7.01
CA ARG A 44 4.00 5.30 6.02
C ARG A 44 4.58 4.64 4.76
N ASN A 45 5.70 5.16 4.28
CA ASN A 45 6.37 4.59 3.10
C ASN A 45 6.85 3.17 3.36
N ILE A 46 7.47 2.92 4.53
CA ILE A 46 7.91 1.58 4.94
C ILE A 46 6.71 0.63 5.02
N MET A 47 5.61 1.04 5.65
CA MET A 47 4.39 0.21 5.74
C MET A 47 3.81 -0.13 4.36
N GLN A 48 3.84 0.81 3.43
CA GLN A 48 3.37 0.57 2.07
C GLN A 48 4.27 -0.42 1.31
N ILE A 49 5.60 -0.37 1.54
CA ILE A 49 6.56 -1.32 0.96
C ILE A 49 6.28 -2.73 1.51
N LEU A 50 6.16 -2.89 2.82
CA LEU A 50 5.89 -4.17 3.46
C LEU A 50 4.56 -4.80 2.98
N ASP A 51 3.52 -4.00 2.82
CA ASP A 51 2.22 -4.46 2.31
C ASP A 51 2.33 -4.92 0.84
N GLN A 52 3.09 -4.21 0.02
CA GLN A 52 3.31 -4.58 -1.38
C GLN A 52 4.12 -5.88 -1.49
N GLU A 53 5.21 -6.02 -0.72
CA GLU A 53 6.04 -7.24 -0.67
C GLU A 53 5.19 -8.46 -0.29
N ALA A 54 4.39 -8.35 0.79
CA ALA A 54 3.53 -9.44 1.23
C ALA A 54 2.48 -9.83 0.17
N VAL A 55 1.92 -8.85 -0.58
CA VAL A 55 0.97 -9.13 -1.67
C VAL A 55 1.64 -9.85 -2.83
N GLU A 56 2.88 -9.50 -3.17
CA GLU A 56 3.65 -10.15 -4.23
C GLU A 56 3.98 -11.61 -3.89
N GLU A 57 4.39 -11.87 -2.64
CA GLU A 57 4.64 -13.24 -2.15
C GLU A 57 3.38 -14.12 -2.27
N VAL A 58 2.22 -13.61 -1.85
CA VAL A 58 0.95 -14.36 -1.92
C VAL A 58 0.54 -14.62 -3.37
N LYS A 59 0.73 -13.64 -4.27
CA LYS A 59 0.43 -13.81 -5.70
C LYS A 59 1.36 -14.81 -6.39
N ALA A 60 2.60 -14.93 -5.93
CA ALA A 60 3.54 -15.94 -6.43
C ALA A 60 3.15 -17.36 -6.00
N GLN A 61 2.57 -17.51 -4.80
CA GLN A 61 2.14 -18.81 -4.27
C GLN A 61 0.83 -19.31 -4.89
N ARG A 62 -0.11 -18.41 -5.23
CA ARG A 62 -1.42 -18.75 -5.77
C ARG A 62 -1.91 -17.76 -6.82
N GLU A 63 -2.47 -18.28 -7.91
CA GLU A 63 -3.16 -17.47 -8.90
C GLU A 63 -4.51 -17.01 -8.35
N ILE A 64 -4.67 -15.70 -8.15
CA ILE A 64 -5.91 -15.09 -7.68
C ILE A 64 -6.59 -14.40 -8.87
N PRO A 65 -7.80 -14.85 -9.28
CA PRO A 65 -8.51 -14.23 -10.40
C PRO A 65 -9.03 -12.84 -10.05
N GLU A 66 -9.32 -12.04 -11.07
CA GLU A 66 -9.91 -10.71 -10.88
C GLU A 66 -11.39 -10.82 -10.47
N ILE A 67 -11.66 -10.58 -9.17
CA ILE A 67 -13.02 -10.61 -8.62
C ILE A 67 -13.60 -9.19 -8.56
N LYS A 68 -14.77 -8.99 -9.18
CA LYS A 68 -15.54 -7.74 -9.15
C LYS A 68 -16.88 -7.93 -8.44
N PRO A 69 -17.45 -6.88 -7.82
CA PRO A 69 -18.82 -6.92 -7.34
C PRO A 69 -19.79 -7.30 -8.47
N GLY A 70 -20.81 -8.11 -8.15
CA GLY A 70 -21.76 -8.66 -9.12
C GLY A 70 -21.40 -10.06 -9.63
N TYR A 71 -20.16 -10.53 -9.44
CA TYR A 71 -19.76 -11.86 -9.91
C TYR A 71 -20.31 -12.94 -8.99
N ILE A 72 -20.66 -14.10 -9.58
CA ILE A 72 -21.00 -15.30 -8.82
C ILE A 72 -19.76 -16.17 -8.75
N ILE A 73 -19.27 -16.41 -7.53
CA ILE A 73 -18.04 -17.19 -7.32
C ILE A 73 -18.31 -18.38 -6.40
N GLN A 74 -17.41 -19.37 -6.50
CA GLN A 74 -17.37 -20.52 -5.60
C GLN A 74 -16.00 -20.56 -4.91
N LEU A 75 -16.01 -20.54 -3.58
CA LEU A 75 -14.83 -20.60 -2.73
C LEU A 75 -14.76 -21.95 -2.03
N LYS A 76 -13.55 -22.51 -1.93
CA LYS A 76 -13.24 -23.66 -1.09
C LYS A 76 -12.45 -23.15 0.11
N VAL A 77 -12.98 -23.35 1.31
CA VAL A 77 -12.37 -22.88 2.56
C VAL A 77 -12.07 -24.08 3.43
N GLU A 78 -10.81 -24.23 3.78
CA GLU A 78 -10.37 -25.13 4.84
C GLU A 78 -10.48 -24.38 6.18
N THR A 79 -11.12 -25.01 7.16
CA THR A 79 -11.32 -24.41 8.49
C THR A 79 -10.47 -25.18 9.50
N PRO A 80 -9.72 -24.51 10.40
CA PRO A 80 -8.84 -25.19 11.34
C PRO A 80 -9.57 -26.14 12.30
N GLU A 81 -10.83 -25.87 12.60
CA GLU A 81 -11.69 -26.71 13.44
C GLU A 81 -12.06 -28.04 12.76
N ASN A 82 -12.22 -28.03 11.44
CA ASN A 82 -12.70 -29.17 10.66
C ASN A 82 -11.67 -29.57 9.59
N LYS A 83 -10.45 -29.93 10.01
CA LYS A 83 -9.32 -30.27 9.12
C LYS A 83 -9.60 -31.40 8.12
N ARG A 84 -10.62 -32.23 8.36
CA ARG A 84 -10.99 -33.34 7.46
C ARG A 84 -11.91 -32.93 6.32
N ARG A 85 -12.47 -31.71 6.34
CA ARG A 85 -13.50 -31.29 5.38
C ARG A 85 -13.23 -29.89 4.82
N ILE A 86 -13.25 -29.80 3.49
CA ILE A 86 -13.25 -28.53 2.77
C ILE A 86 -14.70 -28.03 2.65
N SER A 87 -14.96 -26.83 3.17
CA SER A 87 -16.26 -26.18 3.06
C SER A 87 -16.36 -25.40 1.77
N THR A 88 -17.45 -25.60 1.02
CA THR A 88 -17.66 -24.89 -0.25
C THR A 88 -18.71 -23.79 -0.08
N PHE A 89 -18.38 -22.57 -0.51
CA PHE A 89 -19.24 -21.40 -0.44
C PHE A 89 -19.48 -20.86 -1.85
N LYS A 90 -20.73 -20.92 -2.32
CA LYS A 90 -21.15 -20.33 -3.60
C LYS A 90 -22.09 -19.16 -3.34
N GLY A 91 -21.88 -18.03 -4.01
CA GLY A 91 -22.71 -16.84 -3.84
C GLY A 91 -22.28 -15.67 -4.70
N ILE A 92 -23.06 -14.60 -4.65
CA ILE A 92 -22.76 -13.36 -5.36
C ILE A 92 -21.84 -12.47 -4.51
N VAL A 93 -20.84 -11.87 -5.15
CA VAL A 93 -19.97 -10.87 -4.52
C VAL A 93 -20.72 -9.56 -4.46
N ILE A 94 -21.00 -9.08 -3.25
CA ILE A 94 -21.72 -7.81 -3.05
C ILE A 94 -20.78 -6.62 -2.91
N ALA A 95 -19.55 -6.86 -2.41
CA ALA A 95 -18.55 -5.83 -2.22
C ALA A 95 -17.16 -6.43 -2.18
N ARG A 96 -16.17 -5.62 -2.57
CA ARG A 96 -14.74 -5.90 -2.43
C ARG A 96 -14.08 -4.66 -1.80
N ARG A 97 -13.29 -4.86 -0.75
CA ARG A 97 -12.48 -3.81 -0.11
C ARG A 97 -11.02 -4.05 -0.47
N ASN A 98 -10.43 -3.13 -1.23
CA ASN A 98 -9.01 -3.17 -1.62
C ASN A 98 -8.17 -2.53 -0.51
N ALA A 99 -7.37 -3.34 0.18
CA ALA A 99 -6.55 -2.92 1.31
C ALA A 99 -5.24 -3.74 1.36
N GLY A 100 -4.56 -3.86 0.21
CA GLY A 100 -3.31 -4.61 0.08
C GLY A 100 -3.50 -6.08 0.44
N LEU A 101 -2.69 -6.56 1.39
CA LEU A 101 -2.77 -7.93 1.93
C LEU A 101 -4.13 -8.21 2.58
N ASN A 102 -4.74 -7.21 3.20
CA ASN A 102 -6.05 -7.32 3.89
C ASN A 102 -7.24 -7.07 2.95
N THR A 103 -7.05 -7.31 1.66
CA THR A 103 -8.15 -7.21 0.70
C THR A 103 -9.21 -8.25 1.01
N THR A 104 -10.47 -7.83 1.11
CA THR A 104 -11.58 -8.70 1.51
C THR A 104 -12.72 -8.64 0.51
N ILE A 105 -13.45 -9.74 0.40
CA ILE A 105 -14.68 -9.86 -0.38
C ILE A 105 -15.85 -10.24 0.51
N ARG A 106 -17.03 -9.69 0.18
CA ARG A 106 -18.29 -10.03 0.84
C ARG A 106 -19.13 -10.87 -0.11
N LEU A 107 -19.46 -12.08 0.30
CA LEU A 107 -20.38 -12.96 -0.41
C LEU A 107 -21.77 -12.90 0.21
N ARG A 108 -22.79 -12.96 -0.65
CA ARG A 108 -24.19 -13.19 -0.25
C ARG A 108 -24.68 -14.48 -0.87
N ARG A 109 -25.31 -15.34 -0.05
CA ARG A 109 -25.96 -16.57 -0.48
C ARG A 109 -27.24 -16.84 0.30
N LEU A 110 -28.15 -17.60 -0.27
CA LEU A 110 -29.32 -18.14 0.43
C LEU A 110 -28.96 -19.53 0.96
N ILE A 111 -29.17 -19.75 2.25
CA ILE A 111 -29.01 -21.05 2.90
C ILE A 111 -30.34 -21.34 3.61
N THR A 112 -31.01 -22.42 3.22
CA THR A 112 -32.26 -22.86 3.87
C THR A 112 -33.28 -21.73 4.00
N GLY A 113 -33.46 -20.93 2.93
CA GLY A 113 -34.38 -19.79 2.91
C GLY A 113 -33.88 -18.51 3.61
N ILE A 114 -32.74 -18.54 4.31
CA ILE A 114 -32.19 -17.38 5.03
C ILE A 114 -31.04 -16.76 4.22
N GLY A 115 -31.06 -15.44 4.06
CA GLY A 115 -30.01 -14.69 3.37
C GLY A 115 -28.79 -14.46 4.24
N VAL A 116 -27.72 -15.22 4.02
CA VAL A 116 -26.46 -15.11 4.76
C VAL A 116 -25.46 -14.24 4.00
N LYS A 117 -24.78 -13.35 4.72
CA LYS A 117 -23.63 -12.58 4.21
C LYS A 117 -22.36 -13.06 4.94
N SER A 118 -21.29 -13.31 4.18
CA SER A 118 -20.01 -13.77 4.72
C SER A 118 -18.87 -12.90 4.19
N LEU A 119 -17.87 -12.62 5.03
CA LEU A 119 -16.67 -11.85 4.69
C LEU A 119 -15.48 -12.79 4.62
N PHE A 120 -14.71 -12.72 3.53
CA PHE A 120 -13.50 -13.54 3.35
C PHE A 120 -12.30 -12.65 2.97
N PRO A 121 -11.10 -12.89 3.52
CA PRO A 121 -9.86 -12.34 2.97
C PRO A 121 -9.54 -13.02 1.64
N LEU A 122 -8.94 -12.27 0.69
CA LEU A 122 -8.54 -12.80 -0.61
C LEU A 122 -7.23 -13.58 -0.54
#